data_AF-A0A1E3LHR3-F1
#
_entry.id   AF-A0A1E3LHR3-F1
#
_cell.length_a   1.000
_cell.length_b   1.000
_cell.length_c   1.000
_cell.angle_alpha   90.00
_cell.angle_beta   90.00
_cell.angle_gamma   90.00
#
_symmetry.space_group_name_H-M   'P 1'
#
loop_
_entity.id
_entity.type
_entity.pdbx_description
1 polymer ?
#
loop_
_entity_poly.entity_id
_entity_poly.type
_entity_poly.pdbx_seq_one_letter_code
_entity_poly.pdbx_strand_id
1 'polypeptide(L)'
;MAYISTGSEWTFELIQRYEHEIARIASNFKLDTYPNQIEIITAEQMLDAYATVGLPIGYHHWSYGKHFLSSERGYKRGQMGLAYEIVINSNPCIAYLMEENSMTMQALTIAHASYGHNSFFKGNYLFRTWTSADAIVDYLLFARNYITECEQRYGEQSVELLLDSCHALMNYGVDRYKRPKRLSLAQEQARQKERENYLQMQINDLWRTLPNHALHDDDEDDGLDPTDSDEPPFPGEPQENLLYFFEKNAPKLAPWQREIVRIVRKLAQYFYPQRQTKVMNEGWATFWHYTILQQLYKEKLVNDAFMMEFLHAHTNVVYQPSFDSPYYSGLNPYALGFAMFQDIRRMCEEPTEEDRQWAPDIAGSDWLKTLDFAMRNFKDESFIQQFLSPKVIRDLKLFSVLDDDRDSRLRVTAIHNDTGYREIREMLAQQYNLSQLEPNIQVAHVDLHGDRSLTLRHVQSERKPLDDSFEEVLKHVARLWGFTVRLETVFEDGRNEMTHETKVEKRRRYALSA
;
A
#
# COMPACT_ATOMS: atom_id res chain seq x y z
N MET A 1 11.14 -26.49 -35.86
CA MET A 1 10.66 -25.14 -35.50
C MET A 1 11.88 -24.27 -35.24
N ALA A 2 11.88 -23.04 -35.73
CA ALA A 2 12.92 -22.06 -35.45
C ALA A 2 12.54 -21.26 -34.19
N TYR A 3 13.53 -20.93 -33.36
CA TYR A 3 13.36 -20.05 -32.20
C TYR A 3 12.75 -18.70 -32.62
N ILE A 4 12.05 -18.02 -31.70
CA ILE A 4 11.48 -16.69 -31.93
C ILE A 4 12.60 -15.69 -32.19
N SER A 5 13.65 -15.71 -31.37
CA SER A 5 14.93 -15.03 -31.58
C SER A 5 16.10 -15.86 -31.05
N THR A 6 17.32 -15.47 -31.45
CA THR A 6 18.57 -16.09 -30.99
C THR A 6 19.56 -15.08 -30.38
N GLY A 7 19.27 -13.78 -30.46
CA GLY A 7 20.10 -12.70 -29.92
C GLY A 7 19.38 -11.92 -28.82
N SER A 8 20.12 -11.03 -28.16
CA SER A 8 19.65 -10.17 -27.05
C SER A 8 18.93 -8.91 -27.52
N GLU A 9 19.10 -8.49 -28.78
CA GLU A 9 18.47 -7.29 -29.32
C GLU A 9 16.95 -7.48 -29.46
N TRP A 10 16.20 -6.41 -29.20
CA TRP A 10 14.75 -6.38 -29.34
C TRP A 10 14.33 -5.43 -30.48
N THR A 11 13.17 -5.71 -31.07
CA THR A 11 12.44 -4.78 -31.96
C THR A 11 10.97 -4.80 -31.57
N PHE A 12 10.19 -3.80 -32.00
CA PHE A 12 8.74 -3.77 -31.73
C PHE A 12 8.03 -5.02 -32.25
N GLU A 13 8.40 -5.50 -33.44
CA GLU A 13 7.83 -6.72 -34.03
C GLU A 13 8.19 -7.96 -33.21
N LEU A 14 9.42 -8.00 -32.66
CA LEU A 14 9.86 -9.11 -31.82
C LEU A 14 9.14 -9.11 -30.47
N ILE A 15 9.00 -7.95 -29.84
CA ILE A 15 8.22 -7.76 -28.61
C ILE A 15 6.78 -8.23 -28.84
N GLN A 16 6.13 -7.80 -29.93
CA GLN A 16 4.77 -8.23 -30.28
C GLN A 16 4.67 -9.75 -30.48
N ARG A 17 5.68 -10.37 -31.10
CA ARG A 17 5.71 -11.82 -31.30
C ARG A 17 5.86 -12.58 -29.98
N TYR A 18 6.71 -12.10 -29.07
CA TYR A 18 6.83 -12.65 -27.72
C TYR A 18 5.54 -12.45 -26.92
N GLU A 19 4.96 -11.26 -26.96
CA GLU A 19 3.68 -10.94 -26.32
C GLU A 19 2.60 -11.92 -26.77
N HIS A 20 2.47 -12.17 -28.08
CA HIS A 20 1.49 -13.11 -28.62
C HIS A 20 1.66 -14.54 -28.09
N GLU A 21 2.88 -15.05 -28.05
CA GLU A 21 3.16 -16.41 -27.57
C GLU A 21 2.97 -16.52 -26.04
N ILE A 22 3.37 -15.49 -25.29
CA ILE A 22 3.11 -15.38 -23.85
C ILE A 22 1.60 -15.32 -23.59
N ALA A 23 0.84 -14.54 -24.37
CA ALA A 23 -0.62 -14.44 -24.31
C ALA A 23 -1.28 -15.79 -24.52
N ARG A 24 -0.84 -16.54 -25.55
CA ARG A 24 -1.34 -17.87 -25.86
C ARG A 24 -1.11 -18.83 -24.69
N ILE A 25 0.10 -18.84 -24.13
CA ILE A 25 0.42 -19.70 -22.99
C ILE A 25 -0.38 -19.30 -21.75
N ALA A 26 -0.47 -18.01 -21.44
CA ALA A 26 -1.25 -17.49 -20.33
C ALA A 26 -2.74 -17.86 -20.45
N SER A 27 -3.31 -17.75 -21.65
CA SER A 27 -4.68 -18.16 -21.96
C SER A 27 -4.90 -19.67 -21.79
N ASN A 28 -3.93 -20.50 -22.19
CA ASN A 28 -3.98 -21.96 -21.96
C ASN A 28 -4.02 -22.31 -20.46
N PHE A 29 -3.35 -21.51 -19.63
CA PHE A 29 -3.42 -21.61 -18.16
C PHE A 29 -4.63 -20.90 -17.55
N LYS A 30 -5.50 -20.28 -18.37
CA LYS A 30 -6.73 -19.57 -17.97
C LYS A 30 -6.48 -18.33 -17.12
N LEU A 31 -5.35 -17.64 -17.34
CA LEU A 31 -5.10 -16.34 -16.71
C LEU A 31 -6.11 -15.31 -17.22
N ASP A 32 -6.82 -14.69 -16.28
CA ASP A 32 -7.81 -13.66 -16.55
C ASP A 32 -7.19 -12.28 -16.34
N THR A 33 -6.87 -11.58 -17.43
CA THR A 33 -6.16 -10.29 -17.44
C THR A 33 -7.00 -9.16 -18.03
N TYR A 34 -6.73 -7.91 -17.65
CA TYR A 34 -7.18 -6.75 -18.41
C TYR A 34 -6.42 -6.70 -19.75
N PRO A 35 -6.97 -6.06 -20.80
CA PRO A 35 -6.23 -5.81 -22.02
C PRO A 35 -4.89 -5.15 -21.72
N ASN A 36 -3.81 -5.62 -22.34
CA ASN A 36 -2.47 -5.10 -22.10
C ASN A 36 -2.18 -3.88 -22.99
N GLN A 37 -1.60 -2.84 -22.40
CA GLN A 37 -0.97 -1.72 -23.09
C GLN A 37 0.50 -1.70 -22.69
N ILE A 38 1.39 -2.04 -23.62
CA ILE A 38 2.84 -2.10 -23.39
C ILE A 38 3.46 -0.80 -23.89
N GLU A 39 4.19 -0.11 -23.03
CA GLU A 39 4.90 1.13 -23.35
C GLU A 39 6.40 0.94 -23.10
N ILE A 40 7.24 1.29 -24.08
CA ILE A 40 8.70 1.27 -23.92
C ILE A 40 9.14 2.66 -23.49
N ILE A 41 9.90 2.73 -22.40
CA ILE A 41 10.36 3.97 -21.79
C ILE A 41 11.86 3.91 -21.48
N THR A 42 12.48 5.09 -21.36
CA THR A 42 13.89 5.20 -20.99
C THR A 42 14.11 4.88 -19.51
N ALA A 43 15.34 4.57 -19.11
CA ALA A 43 15.66 4.39 -17.69
C ALA A 43 15.30 5.61 -16.82
N GLU A 44 15.46 6.83 -17.34
CA GLU A 44 15.10 8.07 -16.63
C GLU A 44 13.59 8.17 -16.38
N GLN A 45 12.79 7.94 -17.42
CA GLN A 45 11.33 7.92 -17.32
C GLN A 45 10.85 6.85 -16.35
N MET A 46 11.54 5.71 -16.32
CA MET A 46 11.19 4.65 -15.42
C MET A 46 11.50 4.98 -13.96
N LEU A 47 12.67 5.56 -13.67
CA LEU A 47 13.02 6.01 -12.33
C LEU A 47 12.04 7.08 -11.82
N ASP A 48 11.58 7.98 -12.69
CA ASP A 48 10.56 8.99 -12.38
C ASP A 48 9.20 8.34 -12.06
N ALA A 49 8.79 7.36 -12.87
CA ALA A 49 7.58 6.59 -12.62
C ALA A 49 7.68 5.75 -11.31
N TYR A 50 8.85 5.23 -10.95
CA TYR A 50 9.07 4.53 -9.66
C TYR A 50 8.95 5.48 -8.47
N ALA A 51 9.54 6.66 -8.59
CA ALA A 51 9.51 7.70 -7.58
C ALA A 51 8.08 8.14 -7.24
N THR A 52 7.20 8.13 -8.26
CA THR A 52 5.78 8.48 -8.15
C THR A 52 4.86 7.28 -7.86
N VAL A 53 5.42 6.14 -7.43
CA VAL A 53 4.67 4.92 -7.07
C VAL A 53 3.86 4.37 -8.26
N GLY A 54 4.47 4.39 -9.45
CA GLY A 54 3.85 3.92 -10.68
C GLY A 54 2.76 4.84 -11.22
N LEU A 55 2.76 6.12 -10.81
CA LEU A 55 1.85 7.14 -11.31
C LEU A 55 2.64 8.16 -12.13
N PRO A 56 3.03 7.84 -13.38
CA PRO A 56 3.76 8.78 -14.25
C PRO A 56 2.95 10.05 -14.56
N ILE A 57 1.64 10.04 -14.27
CA ILE A 57 0.73 11.18 -14.37
C ILE A 57 0.34 11.74 -12.99
N GLY A 58 1.11 11.42 -11.95
CA GLY A 58 0.91 11.94 -10.59
C GLY A 58 1.23 13.43 -10.49
N TYR A 59 0.86 14.03 -9.35
CA TYR A 59 1.36 15.36 -8.98
C TYR A 59 2.77 15.25 -8.39
N HIS A 60 3.50 16.36 -8.41
CA HIS A 60 4.85 16.41 -7.86
C HIS A 60 4.82 16.57 -6.33
N HIS A 61 5.77 15.92 -5.67
CA HIS A 61 6.02 16.07 -4.24
C HIS A 61 7.49 15.74 -3.95
N TRP A 62 8.15 16.50 -3.08
CA TRP A 62 9.60 16.32 -2.83
C TRP A 62 9.95 14.91 -2.31
N SER A 63 9.04 14.25 -1.60
CA SER A 63 9.27 12.89 -1.10
C SER A 63 9.50 11.91 -2.25
N TYR A 64 8.81 12.10 -3.38
CA TYR A 64 9.05 11.33 -4.60
C TYR A 64 10.47 11.59 -5.13
N GLY A 65 10.94 12.83 -5.13
CA GLY A 65 12.33 13.16 -5.48
C GLY A 65 13.36 12.47 -4.56
N LYS A 66 13.08 12.35 -3.26
CA LYS A 66 13.92 11.56 -2.34
C LYS A 66 13.94 10.08 -2.72
N HIS A 67 12.79 9.50 -3.07
CA HIS A 67 12.70 8.13 -3.56
C HIS A 67 13.42 7.92 -4.89
N PHE A 68 13.31 8.89 -5.81
CA PHE A 68 14.06 8.93 -7.07
C PHE A 68 15.56 8.84 -6.82
N LEU A 69 16.11 9.74 -5.99
CA LEU A 69 17.55 9.77 -5.69
C LEU A 69 18.03 8.48 -5.01
N SER A 70 17.20 7.87 -4.17
CA SER A 70 17.51 6.57 -3.56
C SER A 70 17.59 5.47 -4.62
N SER A 71 16.61 5.42 -5.52
CA SER A 71 16.51 4.40 -6.58
C SER A 71 17.60 4.59 -7.64
N GLU A 72 17.87 5.83 -8.04
CA GLU A 72 18.94 6.18 -8.99
C GLU A 72 20.32 5.78 -8.46
N ARG A 73 20.58 5.98 -7.16
CA ARG A 73 21.83 5.54 -6.52
C ARG A 73 21.98 4.03 -6.51
N GLY A 74 20.88 3.29 -6.29
CA GLY A 74 20.86 1.82 -6.39
C GLY A 74 21.17 1.36 -7.81
N TYR A 75 20.49 1.96 -8.80
CA TYR A 75 20.69 1.69 -10.22
C TYR A 75 22.14 1.93 -10.66
N LYS A 76 22.71 3.11 -10.36
CA LYS A 76 24.12 3.46 -10.68
C LYS A 76 25.14 2.52 -10.02
N ARG A 77 24.80 1.91 -8.89
CA ARG A 77 25.65 0.94 -8.18
C ARG A 77 25.53 -0.49 -8.70
N GLY A 78 24.76 -0.72 -9.76
CA GLY A 78 24.52 -2.05 -10.31
C GLY A 78 23.66 -2.93 -9.40
N GLN A 79 22.92 -2.35 -8.46
CA GLN A 79 21.85 -3.05 -7.74
C GLN A 79 20.66 -3.18 -8.71
N MET A 80 20.83 -4.03 -9.71
CA MET A 80 19.77 -4.38 -10.64
C MET A 80 18.86 -5.39 -9.93
N GLY A 81 17.66 -4.95 -9.56
CA GLY A 81 16.54 -5.85 -9.29
C GLY A 81 16.07 -6.51 -10.60
N LEU A 82 14.84 -7.07 -10.62
CA LEU A 82 14.22 -7.48 -11.89
C LEU A 82 14.28 -6.32 -12.90
N ALA A 83 14.22 -6.66 -14.18
CA ALA A 83 13.97 -5.74 -15.28
C ALA A 83 12.98 -4.68 -14.78
N TYR A 84 13.46 -3.45 -14.56
CA TYR A 84 12.63 -2.46 -13.91
C TYR A 84 11.34 -2.39 -14.75
N GLU A 85 10.26 -2.67 -14.08
CA GLU A 85 8.94 -2.80 -14.62
C GLU A 85 8.02 -1.96 -13.76
N ILE A 86 7.07 -1.32 -14.40
CA ILE A 86 6.00 -0.66 -13.67
C ILE A 86 4.72 -1.12 -14.31
N VAL A 87 3.81 -1.59 -13.48
CA VAL A 87 2.48 -1.99 -13.88
C VAL A 87 1.45 -1.09 -13.22
N ILE A 88 0.63 -0.45 -14.02
CA ILE A 88 -0.52 0.32 -13.55
C ILE A 88 -1.74 -0.58 -13.63
N ASN A 89 -2.39 -0.78 -12.49
CA ASN A 89 -3.68 -1.46 -12.41
C ASN A 89 -4.82 -0.57 -12.99
N SER A 90 -4.81 -0.43 -14.30
CA SER A 90 -5.83 0.24 -15.10
C SER A 90 -6.47 -0.73 -16.10
N ASN A 91 -7.51 -0.28 -16.79
CA ASN A 91 -8.12 -1.01 -17.90
C ASN A 91 -8.15 -0.10 -19.15
N PRO A 92 -7.23 -0.30 -20.13
CA PRO A 92 -6.22 -1.36 -20.22
C PRO A 92 -5.13 -1.28 -19.13
N CYS A 93 -4.53 -2.43 -18.79
CA CYS A 93 -3.40 -2.52 -17.86
C CYS A 93 -2.15 -2.01 -18.56
N ILE A 94 -1.51 -0.98 -18.01
CA ILE A 94 -0.32 -0.37 -18.61
C ILE A 94 0.92 -1.04 -18.01
N ALA A 95 1.79 -1.58 -18.85
CA ALA A 95 3.06 -2.17 -18.47
C ALA A 95 4.21 -1.42 -19.15
N TYR A 96 5.10 -0.85 -18.33
CA TYR A 96 6.28 -0.14 -18.79
C TYR A 96 7.48 -1.06 -18.87
N LEU A 97 8.13 -1.07 -20.03
CA LEU A 97 9.33 -1.84 -20.34
C LEU A 97 10.49 -0.87 -20.57
N MET A 98 11.66 -1.15 -19.96
CA MET A 98 12.86 -0.35 -20.25
C MET A 98 13.40 -0.62 -21.63
N GLU A 99 13.85 0.41 -22.35
CA GLU A 99 14.53 0.23 -23.63
C GLU A 99 15.90 -0.46 -23.52
N GLU A 100 16.57 -0.34 -22.37
CA GLU A 100 17.89 -0.92 -22.12
C GLU A 100 17.84 -2.43 -21.82
N ASN A 101 16.64 -2.99 -21.62
CA ASN A 101 16.46 -4.42 -21.37
C ASN A 101 16.80 -5.25 -22.63
N SER A 102 17.48 -6.38 -22.44
CA SER A 102 17.59 -7.40 -23.48
C SER A 102 16.21 -7.98 -23.83
N MET A 103 16.08 -8.65 -24.97
CA MET A 103 14.86 -9.34 -25.36
C MET A 103 14.41 -10.39 -24.32
N THR A 104 15.36 -11.05 -23.65
CA THR A 104 15.05 -11.95 -22.53
C THR A 104 14.37 -11.21 -21.39
N MET A 105 14.92 -10.06 -21.01
CA MET A 105 14.36 -9.21 -19.96
C MET A 105 13.03 -8.58 -20.37
N GLN A 106 12.84 -8.23 -21.65
CA GLN A 106 11.54 -7.81 -22.18
C GLN A 106 10.50 -8.93 -22.03
N ALA A 107 10.82 -10.15 -22.46
CA ALA A 107 9.92 -11.29 -22.35
C ALA A 107 9.58 -11.64 -20.89
N LEU A 108 10.57 -11.56 -19.99
CA LEU A 108 10.39 -11.70 -18.55
C LEU A 108 9.43 -10.64 -17.99
N THR A 109 9.63 -9.38 -18.36
CA THR A 109 8.79 -8.25 -17.93
C THR A 109 7.36 -8.41 -18.42
N ILE A 110 7.15 -8.81 -19.68
CA ILE A 110 5.81 -9.06 -20.23
C ILE A 110 5.12 -10.18 -19.45
N ALA A 111 5.79 -11.31 -19.22
CA ALA A 111 5.21 -12.42 -18.47
C ALA A 111 4.90 -12.04 -17.00
N HIS A 112 5.76 -11.24 -16.37
CA HIS A 112 5.64 -10.81 -14.98
C HIS A 112 4.57 -9.72 -14.79
N ALA A 113 4.70 -8.59 -15.48
CA ALA A 113 3.84 -7.42 -15.34
C ALA A 113 2.52 -7.59 -16.09
N SER A 114 2.57 -7.88 -17.39
CA SER A 114 1.39 -7.91 -18.28
C SER A 114 0.49 -9.12 -18.06
N TYR A 115 1.00 -10.21 -17.46
CA TYR A 115 0.22 -11.42 -17.21
C TYR A 115 0.18 -11.81 -15.72
N GLY A 116 1.31 -11.77 -15.02
CA GLY A 116 1.37 -12.04 -13.58
C GLY A 116 0.58 -11.02 -12.75
N HIS A 117 1.12 -9.81 -12.60
CA HIS A 117 0.45 -8.75 -11.82
C HIS A 117 -0.93 -8.39 -12.36
N ASN A 118 -1.07 -8.25 -13.67
CA ASN A 118 -2.35 -7.93 -14.30
C ASN A 118 -3.47 -8.92 -13.89
N SER A 119 -3.20 -10.24 -13.95
CA SER A 119 -4.19 -11.23 -13.54
C SER A 119 -4.46 -11.21 -12.03
N PHE A 120 -3.45 -10.88 -11.21
CA PHE A 120 -3.62 -10.70 -9.77
C PHE A 120 -4.54 -9.51 -9.46
N PHE A 121 -4.28 -8.35 -10.07
CA PHE A 121 -5.07 -7.15 -9.87
C PHE A 121 -6.52 -7.31 -10.35
N LYS A 122 -6.73 -7.98 -11.49
CA LYS A 122 -8.08 -8.28 -11.99
C LYS A 122 -8.79 -9.35 -11.15
N GLY A 123 -8.04 -10.29 -10.60
CA GLY A 123 -8.55 -11.51 -9.96
C GLY A 123 -8.90 -11.35 -8.48
N ASN A 124 -8.00 -10.74 -7.71
CA ASN A 124 -8.05 -10.74 -6.25
C ASN A 124 -9.21 -9.88 -5.70
N TYR A 125 -9.89 -10.40 -4.66
CA TYR A 125 -11.07 -9.74 -4.10
C TYR A 125 -10.81 -8.34 -3.53
N LEU A 126 -9.61 -8.06 -2.99
CA LEU A 126 -9.28 -6.74 -2.45
C LEU A 126 -9.20 -5.71 -3.58
N PHE A 127 -8.51 -6.03 -4.68
CA PHE A 127 -8.44 -5.12 -5.83
C PHE A 127 -9.82 -4.87 -6.43
N ARG A 128 -10.64 -5.92 -6.59
CA ARG A 128 -12.03 -5.78 -7.03
C ARG A 128 -12.87 -4.90 -6.11
N THR A 129 -12.61 -4.93 -4.81
CA THR A 129 -13.43 -4.20 -3.83
C THR A 129 -13.00 -2.74 -3.70
N TRP A 130 -11.70 -2.48 -3.72
CA TRP A 130 -11.11 -1.18 -3.35
C TRP A 130 -10.64 -0.34 -4.54
N THR A 131 -10.39 -0.96 -5.70
CA THR A 131 -9.87 -0.26 -6.87
C THR A 131 -10.92 -0.13 -7.97
N SER A 132 -10.76 0.88 -8.81
CA SER A 132 -11.53 1.09 -10.04
C SER A 132 -10.54 1.27 -11.20
N ALA A 133 -10.12 0.15 -11.79
CA ALA A 133 -9.15 0.13 -12.89
C ALA A 133 -9.58 1.00 -14.09
N ASP A 134 -10.89 1.11 -14.35
CA ASP A 134 -11.43 1.91 -15.47
C ASP A 134 -11.31 3.44 -15.25
N ALA A 135 -11.12 3.90 -14.01
CA ALA A 135 -11.20 5.33 -13.67
C ALA A 135 -9.90 5.91 -13.09
N ILE A 136 -8.91 5.07 -12.78
CA ILE A 136 -7.72 5.53 -12.07
C ILE A 136 -6.88 6.50 -12.90
N VAL A 137 -6.68 6.23 -14.20
CA VAL A 137 -5.86 7.08 -15.08
C VAL A 137 -6.43 8.50 -15.17
N ASP A 138 -7.74 8.61 -15.41
CA ASP A 138 -8.43 9.89 -15.45
C ASP A 138 -8.40 10.61 -14.10
N TYR A 139 -8.51 9.86 -13.00
CA TYR A 139 -8.42 10.41 -11.65
C TYR A 139 -7.04 11.01 -11.36
N LEU A 140 -5.96 10.36 -11.81
CA LEU A 140 -4.60 10.86 -11.68
C LEU A 140 -4.38 12.14 -12.48
N LEU A 141 -4.85 12.16 -13.74
CA LEU A 141 -4.84 13.36 -14.59
C LEU A 141 -5.57 14.52 -13.90
N PHE A 142 -6.76 14.26 -13.35
CA PHE A 142 -7.51 15.25 -12.57
C PHE A 142 -6.70 15.75 -11.36
N ALA A 143 -6.16 14.84 -10.54
CA ALA A 143 -5.41 15.20 -9.35
C ALA A 143 -4.18 16.07 -9.66
N ARG A 144 -3.42 15.70 -10.70
CA ARG A 144 -2.27 16.47 -11.17
C ARG A 144 -2.65 17.87 -11.64
N ASN A 145 -3.68 17.99 -12.45
CA ASN A 145 -4.15 19.28 -12.97
C ASN A 145 -4.65 20.17 -11.82
N TYR A 146 -5.42 19.59 -10.90
CA TYR A 146 -5.96 20.31 -9.75
C TYR A 146 -4.84 20.86 -8.83
N ILE A 147 -3.81 20.06 -8.56
CA ILE A 147 -2.68 20.48 -7.74
C ILE A 147 -1.87 21.57 -8.44
N THR A 148 -1.58 21.40 -9.73
CA THR A 148 -0.93 22.45 -10.54
C THR A 148 -1.70 23.78 -10.50
N GLU A 149 -3.03 23.74 -10.63
CA GLU A 149 -3.88 24.93 -10.53
C GLU A 149 -3.84 25.56 -9.12
N CYS A 150 -3.78 24.73 -8.07
CA CYS A 150 -3.65 25.22 -6.70
C CYS A 150 -2.29 25.87 -6.47
N GLU A 151 -1.20 25.31 -6.99
CA GLU A 151 0.15 25.88 -6.90
C GLU A 151 0.20 27.27 -7.55
N GLN A 152 -0.40 27.42 -8.73
CA GLN A 152 -0.48 28.69 -9.44
C GLN A 152 -1.31 29.75 -8.69
N ARG A 153 -2.40 29.33 -8.01
CA ARG A 153 -3.33 30.26 -7.34
C ARG A 153 -2.94 30.59 -5.91
N TYR A 154 -2.40 29.63 -5.16
CA TYR A 154 -2.18 29.71 -3.71
C TYR A 154 -0.69 29.66 -3.31
N GLY A 155 0.20 29.46 -4.29
CA GLY A 155 1.64 29.37 -4.10
C GLY A 155 2.10 27.95 -3.77
N GLU A 156 3.21 27.53 -4.38
CA GLU A 156 3.82 26.20 -4.26
C GLU A 156 4.04 25.79 -2.78
N GLN A 157 4.70 26.65 -1.99
CA GLN A 157 5.00 26.37 -0.58
C GLN A 157 3.74 26.08 0.26
N SER A 158 2.62 26.74 -0.03
CA SER A 158 1.37 26.53 0.71
C SER A 158 0.74 25.17 0.38
N VAL A 159 0.84 24.75 -0.89
CA VAL A 159 0.33 23.47 -1.38
C VAL A 159 1.20 22.34 -0.88
N GLU A 160 2.53 22.48 -0.98
CA GLU A 160 3.51 21.50 -0.51
C GLU A 160 3.35 21.21 0.99
N LEU A 161 3.27 22.24 1.83
CA LEU A 161 3.10 22.06 3.28
C LEU A 161 1.81 21.30 3.66
N LEU A 162 0.75 21.46 2.85
CA LEU A 162 -0.49 20.71 3.00
C LEU A 162 -0.31 19.27 2.54
N LEU A 163 0.30 19.06 1.37
CA LEU A 163 0.61 17.74 0.84
C LEU A 163 1.48 16.94 1.80
N ASP A 164 2.52 17.54 2.39
CA ASP A 164 3.36 16.94 3.43
C ASP A 164 2.51 16.34 4.55
N SER A 165 1.54 17.12 5.02
CA SER A 165 0.68 16.73 6.14
C SER A 165 -0.28 15.62 5.74
N CYS A 166 -0.77 15.65 4.50
CA CYS A 166 -1.61 14.59 3.97
C CYS A 166 -0.83 13.30 3.74
N HIS A 167 0.40 13.39 3.22
CA HIS A 167 1.28 12.24 2.98
C HIS A 167 1.74 11.58 4.28
N ALA A 168 2.07 12.37 5.32
CA ALA A 168 2.38 11.86 6.65
C ALA A 168 1.23 11.01 7.24
N LEU A 169 -0.01 11.33 6.88
CA LEU A 169 -1.22 10.63 7.34
C LEU A 169 -1.86 9.73 6.27
N MET A 170 -1.17 9.47 5.16
CA MET A 170 -1.73 8.74 4.01
C MET A 170 -2.26 7.35 4.43
N ASN A 171 -1.54 6.68 5.32
CA ASN A 171 -1.92 5.37 5.86
C ASN A 171 -3.23 5.39 6.68
N TYR A 172 -3.60 6.55 7.24
CA TYR A 172 -4.84 6.78 7.97
C TYR A 172 -5.95 7.39 7.09
N GLY A 173 -5.85 7.25 5.76
CA GLY A 173 -6.85 7.70 4.78
C GLY A 173 -7.92 6.67 4.41
N VAL A 174 -7.89 5.49 5.04
CA VAL A 174 -8.73 4.35 4.66
C VAL A 174 -9.55 3.90 5.86
N ASP A 175 -10.85 3.76 5.69
CA ASP A 175 -11.70 3.10 6.68
C ASP A 175 -11.52 1.59 6.55
N ARG A 176 -10.89 0.93 7.53
CA ARG A 176 -10.62 -0.52 7.47
C ARG A 176 -11.89 -1.37 7.40
N TYR A 177 -13.00 -0.83 7.95
CA TYR A 177 -14.27 -1.54 8.10
C TYR A 177 -15.41 -1.04 7.19
N LYS A 178 -15.31 0.16 6.60
CA LYS A 178 -16.36 0.75 5.76
C LYS A 178 -15.95 0.77 4.29
N ARG A 179 -16.77 0.13 3.45
CA ARG A 179 -16.49 -0.03 2.01
C ARG A 179 -16.78 1.26 1.22
N PRO A 180 -15.90 1.70 0.31
CA PRO A 180 -16.18 2.83 -0.56
C PRO A 180 -17.27 2.49 -1.58
N LYS A 181 -18.14 3.45 -1.91
CA LYS A 181 -19.06 3.33 -3.06
C LYS A 181 -18.31 3.62 -4.35
N ARG A 182 -18.49 2.78 -5.38
CA ARG A 182 -18.02 3.06 -6.75
C ARG A 182 -18.81 4.24 -7.31
N LEU A 183 -18.12 5.33 -7.61
CA LEU A 183 -18.69 6.51 -8.26
C LEU A 183 -17.93 6.74 -9.56
N SER A 184 -18.63 7.14 -10.63
CA SER A 184 -17.98 7.51 -11.87
C SER A 184 -17.37 8.92 -11.79
N LEU A 185 -16.39 9.22 -12.64
CA LEU A 185 -15.73 10.53 -12.67
C LEU A 185 -16.70 11.67 -12.99
N ALA A 186 -17.70 11.43 -13.85
CA ALA A 186 -18.78 12.38 -14.13
C ALA A 186 -19.64 12.67 -12.88
N GLN A 187 -19.96 11.64 -12.09
CA GLN A 187 -20.63 11.81 -10.80
C GLN A 187 -19.72 12.53 -9.80
N GLU A 188 -18.41 12.33 -9.91
CA GLU A 188 -17.42 12.91 -9.01
C GLU A 188 -17.23 14.41 -9.26
N GLN A 189 -17.15 14.83 -10.53
CA GLN A 189 -17.10 16.24 -10.96
C GLN A 189 -18.43 16.97 -10.72
N ALA A 190 -19.58 16.34 -11.00
CA ALA A 190 -20.89 16.93 -10.72
C ALA A 190 -21.04 17.24 -9.22
N ARG A 191 -20.64 16.28 -8.37
CA ARG A 191 -20.64 16.49 -6.92
C ARG A 191 -19.60 17.51 -6.45
N GLN A 192 -18.56 17.82 -7.21
CA GLN A 192 -17.57 18.83 -6.81
C GLN A 192 -18.19 20.22 -6.76
N LYS A 193 -18.92 20.60 -7.81
CA LYS A 193 -19.65 21.88 -7.88
C LYS A 193 -20.77 21.97 -6.85
N GLU A 194 -21.47 20.86 -6.59
CA GLU A 194 -22.48 20.80 -5.52
C GLU A 194 -21.85 20.92 -4.12
N ARG A 195 -20.66 20.31 -3.93
CA ARG A 195 -19.93 20.32 -2.65
C ARG A 195 -19.36 21.69 -2.29
N GLU A 196 -18.82 22.44 -3.25
CA GLU A 196 -18.33 23.81 -2.98
C GLU A 196 -19.43 24.69 -2.35
N ASN A 197 -20.66 24.55 -2.85
CA ASN A 197 -21.82 25.30 -2.34
C ASN A 197 -22.35 24.71 -1.02
N TYR A 198 -22.37 23.39 -0.86
CA TYR A 198 -22.93 22.72 0.33
C TYR A 198 -22.01 22.77 1.56
N LEU A 199 -20.69 22.70 1.37
CA LEU A 199 -19.71 22.75 2.47
C LEU A 199 -19.71 24.10 3.20
N GLN A 200 -19.97 25.21 2.50
CA GLN A 200 -20.12 26.52 3.14
C GLN A 200 -21.33 26.60 4.08
N MET A 201 -22.38 25.81 3.86
CA MET A 201 -23.57 25.79 4.73
C MET A 201 -23.38 24.87 5.95
N GLN A 202 -22.89 23.64 5.75
CA GLN A 202 -22.85 22.62 6.81
C GLN A 202 -21.77 22.85 7.88
N ILE A 203 -20.60 23.40 7.50
CA ILE A 203 -19.56 23.80 8.46
C ILE A 203 -20.07 24.99 9.28
N ASN A 204 -20.81 25.91 8.66
CA ASN A 204 -21.40 27.00 9.40
C ASN A 204 -22.37 26.45 10.46
N ASP A 205 -23.32 25.59 10.12
CA ASP A 205 -24.31 25.12 11.12
C ASP A 205 -23.72 24.35 12.32
N LEU A 206 -22.65 23.55 12.12
CA LEU A 206 -21.92 22.84 13.19
C LEU A 206 -21.14 23.79 14.11
N TRP A 207 -20.72 24.95 13.59
CA TRP A 207 -19.90 25.93 14.33
C TRP A 207 -20.62 27.26 14.66
N ARG A 208 -21.85 27.46 14.15
CA ARG A 208 -22.67 28.69 14.27
C ARG A 208 -23.77 28.57 15.33
N THR A 209 -24.13 27.34 15.71
CA THR A 209 -25.04 27.06 16.84
C THR A 209 -24.34 27.16 18.20
N LEU A 210 -23.04 27.42 18.21
CA LEU A 210 -22.23 27.59 19.42
C LEU A 210 -22.11 29.09 19.75
N PRO A 211 -22.37 29.51 20.99
CA PRO A 211 -22.31 30.92 21.36
C PRO A 211 -20.91 31.48 21.07
N ASN A 212 -20.86 32.61 20.37
CA ASN A 212 -19.66 33.43 20.29
C ASN A 212 -19.35 33.96 21.70
N HIS A 213 -18.45 33.33 22.45
CA HIS A 213 -17.75 34.07 23.49
C HIS A 213 -16.76 35.01 22.80
N ALA A 214 -17.20 36.25 22.62
CA ALA A 214 -16.27 37.36 22.48
C ALA A 214 -15.33 37.31 23.70
N LEU A 215 -14.05 37.53 23.44
CA LEU A 215 -13.05 37.84 24.45
C LEU A 215 -13.53 39.08 25.22
N HIS A 216 -14.25 38.89 26.30
CA HIS A 216 -14.45 39.89 27.34
C HIS A 216 -13.45 39.54 28.44
N ASP A 217 -12.34 40.28 28.48
CA ASP A 217 -11.75 40.66 29.75
C ASP A 217 -12.85 41.40 30.51
N ASP A 218 -13.38 40.80 31.57
CA ASP A 218 -13.67 41.43 32.85
C ASP A 218 -14.34 40.39 33.77
N ASP A 219 -13.85 40.34 35.00
CA ASP A 219 -14.28 39.49 36.09
C ASP A 219 -15.79 39.61 36.35
N GLU A 220 -16.54 38.51 36.25
CA GLU A 220 -17.69 38.25 37.11
C GLU A 220 -18.05 36.76 37.14
N ASP A 221 -18.02 36.23 38.36
CA ASP A 221 -18.30 34.89 38.82
C ASP A 221 -19.80 34.59 38.72
N ASP A 222 -20.24 34.01 37.60
CA ASP A 222 -21.55 33.34 37.49
C ASP A 222 -21.33 31.82 37.46
N GLY A 223 -21.47 31.20 38.62
CA GLY A 223 -21.31 29.77 38.87
C GLY A 223 -22.32 28.88 38.14
N LEU A 224 -22.03 28.56 36.89
CA LEU A 224 -22.56 27.38 36.20
C LEU A 224 -21.50 26.28 36.20
N ASP A 225 -21.80 25.19 36.92
CA ASP A 225 -21.03 23.95 36.91
C ASP A 225 -20.83 23.47 35.44
N PRO A 226 -19.60 23.20 34.96
CA PRO A 226 -19.35 22.80 33.57
C PRO A 226 -19.76 21.36 33.24
N THR A 227 -20.40 20.63 34.17
CA THR A 227 -20.50 19.16 34.11
C THR A 227 -21.78 18.60 33.51
N ASP A 228 -22.76 19.41 33.11
CA ASP A 228 -24.05 18.94 32.56
C ASP A 228 -24.37 19.57 31.19
N SER A 229 -23.51 19.36 30.19
CA SER A 229 -23.97 19.40 28.80
C SER A 229 -24.43 17.99 28.41
N ASP A 230 -25.75 17.77 28.43
CA ASP A 230 -26.47 16.59 27.91
C ASP A 230 -26.30 16.37 26.39
N GLU A 231 -25.30 17.00 25.77
CA GLU A 231 -25.03 16.90 24.34
C GLU A 231 -24.15 15.69 24.03
N PRO A 232 -24.49 14.91 22.98
CA PRO A 232 -23.74 13.71 22.64
C PRO A 232 -22.30 14.06 22.25
N PRO A 233 -21.31 13.23 22.63
CA PRO A 233 -19.92 13.46 22.27
C PRO A 233 -19.75 13.49 20.74
N PHE A 234 -18.90 14.40 20.26
CA PHE A 234 -18.54 14.48 18.84
C PHE A 234 -17.09 14.00 18.65
N PRO A 235 -16.81 13.10 17.69
CA PRO A 235 -17.79 12.32 16.92
C PRO A 235 -18.54 11.29 17.80
N GLY A 236 -19.77 10.94 17.40
CA GLY A 236 -20.58 9.97 18.16
C GLY A 236 -19.98 8.56 18.25
N GLU A 237 -19.07 8.24 17.34
CA GLU A 237 -18.22 7.05 17.39
C GLU A 237 -16.78 7.45 17.04
N PRO A 238 -15.75 6.78 17.59
CA PRO A 238 -14.37 7.01 17.20
C PRO A 238 -14.14 6.81 15.69
N GLN A 239 -13.31 7.65 15.08
CA GLN A 239 -13.06 7.65 13.63
C GLN A 239 -11.61 7.28 13.31
N GLU A 240 -11.38 6.17 12.61
CA GLU A 240 -10.05 5.72 12.16
C GLU A 240 -9.52 6.49 10.95
N ASN A 241 -10.42 6.89 10.04
CA ASN A 241 -10.04 7.58 8.82
C ASN A 241 -9.80 9.07 9.08
N LEU A 242 -8.59 9.39 9.56
CA LEU A 242 -8.19 10.74 9.94
C LEU A 242 -8.31 11.73 8.76
N LEU A 243 -7.87 11.34 7.56
CA LEU A 243 -7.98 12.23 6.39
C LEU A 243 -9.44 12.50 6.01
N TYR A 244 -10.32 11.51 6.09
CA TYR A 244 -11.75 11.71 5.85
C TYR A 244 -12.36 12.63 6.93
N PHE A 245 -11.99 12.42 8.18
CA PHE A 245 -12.45 13.24 9.28
C PHE A 245 -12.04 14.71 9.07
N PHE A 246 -10.79 14.98 8.68
CA PHE A 246 -10.33 16.34 8.40
C PHE A 246 -10.99 16.93 7.16
N GLU A 247 -11.15 16.14 6.09
CA GLU A 247 -11.87 16.58 4.88
C GLU A 247 -13.27 17.11 5.21
N LYS A 248 -13.98 16.50 6.17
CA LYS A 248 -15.36 16.87 6.53
C LYS A 248 -15.44 17.89 7.66
N ASN A 249 -14.67 17.70 8.71
CA ASN A 249 -14.91 18.37 9.98
C ASN A 249 -13.86 19.44 10.33
N ALA A 250 -12.70 19.46 9.66
CA ALA A 250 -11.63 20.40 10.04
C ALA A 250 -12.10 21.86 9.88
N PRO A 251 -12.11 22.67 10.94
CA PRO A 251 -12.74 24.00 10.92
C PRO A 251 -12.03 25.01 10.01
N LYS A 252 -10.69 24.92 9.88
CA LYS A 252 -9.87 25.93 9.18
C LYS A 252 -9.48 25.57 7.75
N LEU A 253 -9.86 24.38 7.26
CA LEU A 253 -9.53 23.98 5.88
C LEU A 253 -10.43 24.69 4.87
N ALA A 254 -9.80 25.46 3.99
CA ALA A 254 -10.44 26.07 2.82
C ALA A 254 -10.90 25.00 1.82
N PRO A 255 -11.86 25.30 0.92
CA PRO A 255 -12.37 24.33 -0.05
C PRO A 255 -11.28 23.64 -0.87
N TRP A 256 -10.28 24.38 -1.34
CA TRP A 256 -9.17 23.82 -2.11
C TRP A 256 -8.28 22.86 -1.30
N GLN A 257 -8.08 23.16 -0.02
CA GLN A 257 -7.29 22.31 0.88
C GLN A 257 -8.00 20.97 1.13
N ARG A 258 -9.33 21.00 1.26
CA ARG A 258 -10.14 19.79 1.44
C ARG A 258 -10.08 18.88 0.23
N GLU A 259 -10.08 19.45 -0.98
CA GLU A 259 -9.96 18.64 -2.18
C GLU A 259 -8.57 17.99 -2.29
N ILE A 260 -7.49 18.67 -1.87
CA ILE A 260 -6.16 18.05 -1.76
C ILE A 260 -6.15 16.90 -0.74
N VAL A 261 -6.70 17.12 0.46
CA VAL A 261 -6.84 16.05 1.49
C VAL A 261 -7.58 14.85 0.90
N ARG A 262 -8.66 15.11 0.16
CA ARG A 262 -9.44 14.07 -0.52
C ARG A 262 -8.65 13.37 -1.62
N ILE A 263 -7.84 14.09 -2.39
CA ILE A 263 -6.97 13.53 -3.43
C ILE A 263 -6.02 12.50 -2.82
N VAL A 264 -5.27 12.89 -1.78
CA VAL A 264 -4.33 12.01 -1.08
C VAL A 264 -5.06 10.82 -0.46
N ARG A 265 -6.21 11.06 0.17
CA ARG A 265 -7.05 10.00 0.76
C ARG A 265 -7.50 8.96 -0.26
N LYS A 266 -7.93 9.39 -1.45
CA LYS A 266 -8.36 8.48 -2.53
C LYS A 266 -7.19 7.67 -3.09
N LEU A 267 -6.01 8.27 -3.20
CA LEU A 267 -4.79 7.55 -3.59
C LEU A 267 -4.40 6.51 -2.53
N ALA A 268 -4.47 6.86 -1.24
CA ALA A 268 -4.26 5.90 -0.16
C ALA A 268 -5.20 4.70 -0.25
N GLN A 269 -6.49 4.94 -0.54
CA GLN A 269 -7.48 3.89 -0.73
C GLN A 269 -7.18 3.00 -1.93
N TYR A 270 -6.70 3.57 -3.04
CA TYR A 270 -6.34 2.82 -4.24
C TYR A 270 -5.16 1.87 -4.00
N PHE A 271 -4.13 2.31 -3.26
CA PHE A 271 -2.95 1.48 -2.95
C PHE A 271 -3.13 0.55 -1.75
N TYR A 272 -4.24 0.69 -1.02
CA TYR A 272 -4.49 -0.11 0.18
C TYR A 272 -4.44 -1.64 -0.05
N PRO A 273 -4.99 -2.20 -1.14
CA PRO A 273 -4.86 -3.63 -1.45
C PRO A 273 -3.41 -4.10 -1.58
N GLN A 274 -2.57 -3.35 -2.30
CA GLN A 274 -1.17 -3.73 -2.56
C GLN A 274 -0.39 -3.93 -1.25
N ARG A 275 -0.73 -3.16 -0.22
CA ARG A 275 -0.10 -3.27 1.11
C ARG A 275 -0.49 -4.54 1.88
N GLN A 276 -1.63 -5.16 1.57
CA GLN A 276 -2.07 -6.41 2.22
C GLN A 276 -1.76 -7.68 1.40
N THR A 277 -1.29 -7.52 0.17
CA THR A 277 -1.12 -8.62 -0.77
C THR A 277 0.27 -8.60 -1.40
N LYS A 278 1.29 -8.08 -0.71
CA LYS A 278 2.64 -7.94 -1.25
C LYS A 278 3.25 -9.31 -1.53
N VAL A 279 3.20 -10.24 -0.57
CA VAL A 279 3.73 -11.61 -0.75
C VAL A 279 2.98 -12.34 -1.86
N MET A 280 1.65 -12.24 -1.85
CA MET A 280 0.83 -12.90 -2.87
C MET A 280 1.02 -12.30 -4.27
N ASN A 281 1.04 -10.97 -4.40
CA ASN A 281 1.17 -10.31 -5.69
C ASN A 281 2.53 -10.60 -6.33
N GLU A 282 3.62 -10.37 -5.58
CA GLU A 282 4.97 -10.64 -6.06
C GLU A 282 5.16 -12.14 -6.31
N GLY A 283 4.72 -13.00 -5.38
CA GLY A 283 4.78 -14.44 -5.54
C GLY A 283 4.00 -14.96 -6.75
N TRP A 284 2.81 -14.41 -7.03
CA TRP A 284 1.98 -14.82 -8.16
C TRP A 284 2.61 -14.42 -9.48
N ALA A 285 3.10 -13.19 -9.58
CA ALA A 285 3.81 -12.72 -10.77
C ALA A 285 5.11 -13.51 -11.00
N THR A 286 5.85 -13.83 -9.93
CA THR A 286 7.04 -14.69 -9.98
C THR A 286 6.71 -16.15 -10.27
N PHE A 287 5.54 -16.65 -9.88
CA PHE A 287 5.13 -17.99 -10.26
C PHE A 287 4.82 -18.08 -11.75
N TRP A 288 4.09 -17.09 -12.28
CA TRP A 288 3.66 -17.10 -13.68
C TRP A 288 4.77 -16.75 -14.66
N HIS A 289 5.63 -15.78 -14.37
CA HIS A 289 6.75 -15.50 -15.27
C HIS A 289 7.66 -16.72 -15.45
N TYR A 290 7.81 -17.53 -14.41
CA TYR A 290 8.67 -18.70 -14.36
C TYR A 290 8.00 -19.83 -15.13
N THR A 291 6.71 -20.05 -14.86
CA THR A 291 5.92 -21.08 -15.52
C THR A 291 5.78 -20.81 -17.03
N ILE A 292 5.51 -19.56 -17.42
CA ILE A 292 5.31 -19.18 -18.83
C ILE A 292 6.63 -19.25 -19.61
N LEU A 293 7.73 -18.70 -19.09
CA LEU A 293 9.01 -18.75 -19.79
C LEU A 293 9.57 -20.18 -19.88
N GLN A 294 9.37 -21.01 -18.85
CA GLN A 294 9.68 -22.44 -18.92
C GLN A 294 8.83 -23.16 -19.98
N GLN A 295 7.58 -22.75 -20.18
CA GLN A 295 6.72 -23.30 -21.23
C GLN A 295 7.19 -22.89 -22.63
N LEU A 296 7.62 -21.63 -22.84
CA LEU A 296 8.27 -21.21 -24.09
C LEU A 296 9.48 -22.07 -24.42
N TYR A 297 10.30 -22.39 -23.41
CA TYR A 297 11.47 -23.27 -23.59
C TYR A 297 11.09 -24.71 -23.93
N LYS A 298 10.10 -25.29 -23.22
CA LYS A 298 9.58 -26.64 -23.52
C LYS A 298 9.04 -26.75 -24.94
N GLU A 299 8.40 -25.70 -25.45
CA GLU A 299 7.89 -25.62 -26.82
C GLU A 299 8.98 -25.29 -27.85
N LYS A 300 10.25 -25.15 -27.43
CA LYS A 300 11.41 -24.80 -28.26
C LYS A 300 11.24 -23.47 -29.00
N LEU A 301 10.56 -22.52 -28.37
CA LEU A 301 10.38 -21.15 -28.87
C LEU A 301 11.56 -20.25 -28.48
N VAL A 302 12.26 -20.57 -27.40
CA VAL A 302 13.48 -19.88 -26.94
C VAL A 302 14.65 -20.86 -26.80
N ASN A 303 15.88 -20.34 -26.83
CA ASN A 303 17.10 -21.13 -26.79
C ASN A 303 17.74 -21.17 -25.37
N ASP A 304 18.82 -21.93 -25.22
CA ASP A 304 19.50 -22.09 -23.92
C ASP A 304 20.11 -20.77 -23.42
N ALA A 305 20.58 -19.90 -24.32
CA ALA A 305 21.15 -18.60 -23.95
C ALA A 305 20.11 -17.70 -23.26
N PHE A 306 18.90 -17.63 -23.83
CA PHE A 306 17.74 -16.96 -23.21
C PHE A 306 17.47 -17.54 -21.82
N MET A 307 17.47 -18.86 -21.68
CA MET A 307 17.18 -19.50 -20.40
C MET A 307 18.24 -19.23 -19.33
N MET A 308 19.52 -19.19 -19.69
CA MET A 308 20.58 -18.88 -18.74
C MET A 308 20.48 -17.44 -18.21
N GLU A 309 20.18 -16.49 -19.09
CA GLU A 309 19.95 -15.09 -18.69
C GLU A 309 18.69 -14.95 -17.82
N PHE A 310 17.58 -15.57 -18.22
CA PHE A 310 16.35 -15.60 -17.43
C PHE A 310 16.59 -16.20 -16.04
N LEU A 311 17.24 -17.36 -15.94
CA LEU A 311 17.49 -18.01 -14.65
C LEU A 311 18.40 -17.16 -13.76
N HIS A 312 19.39 -16.46 -14.34
CA HIS A 312 20.21 -15.51 -13.58
C HIS A 312 19.36 -14.38 -13.01
N ALA A 313 18.52 -13.73 -13.83
CA ALA A 313 17.63 -12.68 -13.37
C ALA A 313 16.63 -13.16 -12.30
N HIS A 314 15.98 -14.31 -12.54
CA HIS A 314 15.02 -14.89 -11.61
C HIS A 314 15.66 -15.24 -10.26
N THR A 315 16.84 -15.90 -10.26
CA THR A 315 17.51 -16.29 -9.02
C THR A 315 17.97 -15.11 -8.18
N ASN A 316 18.38 -14.00 -8.79
CA ASN A 316 18.72 -12.77 -8.09
C ASN A 316 17.50 -12.18 -7.35
N VAL A 317 16.31 -12.26 -7.95
CA VAL A 317 15.07 -11.71 -7.41
C VAL A 317 14.54 -12.54 -6.25
N VAL A 318 14.55 -13.86 -6.39
CA VAL A 318 14.07 -14.78 -5.34
C VAL A 318 15.14 -15.09 -4.30
N TYR A 319 16.28 -14.40 -4.35
CA TYR A 319 17.33 -14.56 -3.36
C TYR A 319 16.85 -14.11 -1.99
N GLN A 320 16.89 -15.02 -1.01
CA GLN A 320 16.63 -14.74 0.39
C GLN A 320 17.96 -14.81 1.17
N PRO A 321 18.49 -13.67 1.65
CA PRO A 321 19.62 -13.68 2.57
C PRO A 321 19.29 -14.49 3.84
N SER A 322 20.29 -15.16 4.42
CA SER A 322 20.17 -15.78 5.74
C SER A 322 20.00 -14.73 6.83
N PHE A 323 19.43 -15.13 7.98
CA PHE A 323 19.11 -14.21 9.09
C PHE A 323 20.35 -13.51 9.69
N ASP A 324 21.53 -14.11 9.55
CA ASP A 324 22.82 -13.61 10.03
C ASP A 324 23.57 -12.76 8.98
N SER A 325 23.01 -12.61 7.79
CA SER A 325 23.58 -11.77 6.74
C SER A 325 23.44 -10.28 7.10
N PRO A 326 24.48 -9.45 6.89
CA PRO A 326 24.38 -7.99 7.06
C PRO A 326 23.40 -7.33 6.06
N TYR A 327 22.98 -8.07 5.03
CA TYR A 327 22.02 -7.62 4.03
C TYR A 327 20.58 -8.11 4.30
N TYR A 328 20.34 -8.80 5.41
CA TYR A 328 19.00 -9.23 5.79
C TYR A 328 18.16 -8.03 6.23
N SER A 329 17.03 -7.80 5.55
CA SER A 329 16.07 -6.72 5.84
C SER A 329 14.65 -7.24 6.02
N GLY A 330 14.51 -8.52 6.37
CA GLY A 330 13.24 -9.24 6.44
C GLY A 330 13.11 -10.32 5.36
N LEU A 331 11.93 -10.93 5.32
CA LEU A 331 11.62 -11.93 4.31
C LEU A 331 11.30 -11.27 2.97
N ASN A 332 12.01 -11.70 1.94
CA ASN A 332 11.80 -11.29 0.57
C ASN A 332 10.43 -11.82 0.10
N PRO A 333 9.47 -10.94 -0.24
CA PRO A 333 8.12 -11.35 -0.64
C PRO A 333 8.12 -12.17 -1.94
N TYR A 334 9.05 -11.91 -2.86
CA TYR A 334 9.23 -12.70 -4.08
C TYR A 334 9.63 -14.14 -3.74
N ALA A 335 10.61 -14.30 -2.85
CA ALA A 335 11.11 -15.61 -2.44
C ALA A 335 10.03 -16.42 -1.70
N LEU A 336 9.38 -15.82 -0.69
CA LEU A 336 8.35 -16.48 0.10
C LEU A 336 7.12 -16.83 -0.75
N GLY A 337 6.59 -15.85 -1.48
CA GLY A 337 5.39 -16.03 -2.30
C GLY A 337 5.60 -17.06 -3.41
N PHE A 338 6.74 -17.01 -4.10
CA PHE A 338 7.09 -18.00 -5.12
C PHE A 338 7.22 -19.40 -4.54
N ALA A 339 7.94 -19.56 -3.42
CA ALA A 339 8.09 -20.86 -2.76
C ALA A 339 6.74 -21.44 -2.34
N MET A 340 5.84 -20.61 -1.80
CA MET A 340 4.49 -21.03 -1.44
C MET A 340 3.67 -21.47 -2.65
N PHE A 341 3.61 -20.69 -3.74
CA PHE A 341 2.84 -21.06 -4.92
C PHE A 341 3.41 -22.29 -5.64
N GLN A 342 4.74 -22.43 -5.72
CA GLN A 342 5.37 -23.65 -6.21
C GLN A 342 5.01 -24.87 -5.35
N ASP A 343 5.01 -24.72 -4.04
CA ASP A 343 4.69 -25.83 -3.14
C ASP A 343 3.21 -26.20 -3.17
N ILE A 344 2.29 -25.25 -3.32
CA ILE A 344 0.86 -25.54 -3.55
C ILE A 344 0.70 -26.39 -4.81
N ARG A 345 1.35 -26.00 -5.92
CA ARG A 345 1.33 -26.79 -7.14
C ARG A 345 1.89 -28.19 -6.92
N ARG A 346 3.04 -28.31 -6.25
CA ARG A 346 3.66 -29.61 -5.93
C ARG A 346 2.73 -30.49 -5.09
N MET A 347 2.09 -29.95 -4.04
CA MET A 347 1.13 -30.71 -3.22
C MET A 347 -0.06 -31.22 -4.04
N CYS A 348 -0.48 -30.47 -5.06
CA CYS A 348 -1.55 -30.88 -5.95
C CYS A 348 -1.09 -31.98 -6.94
N GLU A 349 0.10 -31.86 -7.52
CA GLU A 349 0.62 -32.80 -8.54
C GLU A 349 1.25 -34.08 -7.93
N GLU A 350 2.07 -33.92 -6.89
CA GLU A 350 2.89 -34.98 -6.26
C GLU A 350 2.83 -34.90 -4.71
N PRO A 351 1.68 -35.19 -4.09
CA PRO A 351 1.52 -35.09 -2.63
C PRO A 351 2.34 -36.15 -1.87
N THR A 352 3.06 -35.70 -0.86
CA THR A 352 3.68 -36.55 0.17
C THR A 352 2.67 -36.89 1.28
N GLU A 353 3.04 -37.78 2.18
CA GLU A 353 2.17 -38.12 3.32
C GLU A 353 2.00 -36.95 4.30
N GLU A 354 3.04 -36.13 4.48
CA GLU A 354 2.95 -34.91 5.27
C GLU A 354 1.94 -33.92 4.68
N ASP A 355 1.92 -33.78 3.36
CA ASP A 355 0.98 -32.88 2.66
C ASP A 355 -0.47 -33.35 2.83
N ARG A 356 -0.71 -34.67 2.81
CA ARG A 356 -2.06 -35.23 3.05
C ARG A 356 -2.55 -34.96 4.48
N GLN A 357 -1.65 -34.87 5.45
CA GLN A 357 -2.00 -34.57 6.83
C GLN A 357 -2.22 -33.07 7.07
N TRP A 358 -1.36 -32.23 6.48
CA TRP A 358 -1.37 -30.79 6.71
C TRP A 358 -2.30 -30.01 5.80
N ALA A 359 -2.56 -30.52 4.59
CA ALA A 359 -3.34 -29.85 3.57
C ALA A 359 -4.26 -30.84 2.82
N PRO A 360 -5.12 -31.59 3.56
CA PRO A 360 -5.95 -32.66 2.99
C PRO A 360 -6.88 -32.17 1.87
N ASP A 361 -7.32 -30.90 1.94
CA ASP A 361 -8.25 -30.32 0.97
C ASP A 361 -7.61 -30.04 -0.39
N ILE A 362 -6.28 -29.92 -0.47
CA ILE A 362 -5.56 -29.58 -1.71
C ILE A 362 -4.62 -30.67 -2.20
N ALA A 363 -4.19 -31.59 -1.33
CA ALA A 363 -3.29 -32.68 -1.70
C ALA A 363 -3.93 -33.56 -2.79
N GLY A 364 -3.31 -33.63 -3.97
CA GLY A 364 -3.86 -34.37 -5.12
C GLY A 364 -5.01 -33.68 -5.86
N SER A 365 -5.29 -32.40 -5.58
CA SER A 365 -6.34 -31.62 -6.26
C SER A 365 -5.88 -31.04 -7.61
N ASP A 366 -6.78 -30.36 -8.33
CA ASP A 366 -6.44 -29.62 -9.55
C ASP A 366 -5.66 -28.34 -9.20
N TRP A 367 -4.35 -28.35 -9.46
CA TRP A 367 -3.44 -27.26 -9.06
C TRP A 367 -3.85 -25.90 -9.61
N LEU A 368 -4.38 -25.82 -10.84
CA LEU A 368 -4.81 -24.55 -11.44
C LEU A 368 -6.00 -23.97 -10.68
N LYS A 369 -6.97 -24.81 -10.32
CA LYS A 369 -8.14 -24.37 -9.54
C LYS A 369 -7.76 -23.97 -8.12
N THR A 370 -6.85 -24.71 -7.50
CA THR A 370 -6.37 -24.43 -6.14
C THR A 370 -5.61 -23.10 -6.10
N LEU A 371 -4.73 -22.86 -7.07
CA LEU A 371 -4.02 -21.60 -7.21
C LEU A 371 -4.95 -20.41 -7.48
N ASP A 372 -5.90 -20.56 -8.41
CA ASP A 372 -6.89 -19.51 -8.71
C ASP A 372 -7.78 -19.21 -7.49
N PHE A 373 -8.19 -20.23 -6.74
CA PHE A 373 -8.95 -20.07 -5.50
C PHE A 373 -8.14 -19.31 -4.44
N ALA A 374 -6.87 -19.67 -4.23
CA ALA A 374 -6.00 -18.98 -3.30
C ALA A 374 -5.81 -17.50 -3.70
N MET A 375 -5.48 -17.23 -4.96
CA MET A 375 -5.27 -15.87 -5.47
C MET A 375 -6.52 -15.00 -5.34
N ARG A 376 -7.71 -15.54 -5.62
CA ARG A 376 -8.95 -14.75 -5.63
C ARG A 376 -9.46 -14.38 -4.24
N ASN A 377 -9.24 -15.23 -3.24
CA ASN A 377 -9.99 -15.17 -1.98
C ASN A 377 -9.15 -14.82 -0.74
N PHE A 378 -7.83 -14.74 -0.87
CA PHE A 378 -6.94 -14.51 0.27
C PHE A 378 -6.12 -13.22 0.12
N LYS A 379 -5.68 -12.72 1.27
CA LYS A 379 -4.63 -11.69 1.45
C LYS A 379 -3.42 -12.32 2.15
N ASP A 380 -2.28 -11.63 2.22
CA ASP A 380 -1.00 -12.21 2.68
C ASP A 380 -1.11 -12.98 4.01
N GLU A 381 -1.63 -12.34 5.07
CA GLU A 381 -1.83 -12.97 6.39
C GLU A 381 -2.60 -14.30 6.26
N SER A 382 -3.78 -14.26 5.64
CA SER A 382 -4.65 -15.44 5.51
C SER A 382 -4.08 -16.49 4.57
N PHE A 383 -3.33 -16.08 3.55
CA PHE A 383 -2.68 -16.98 2.60
C PHE A 383 -1.54 -17.73 3.27
N ILE A 384 -0.72 -17.04 4.06
CA ILE A 384 0.33 -17.64 4.88
C ILE A 384 -0.28 -18.60 5.90
N GLN A 385 -1.31 -18.16 6.62
CA GLN A 385 -1.99 -18.96 7.63
C GLN A 385 -2.63 -20.24 7.07
N GLN A 386 -3.12 -20.20 5.83
CA GLN A 386 -3.76 -21.34 5.20
C GLN A 386 -2.78 -22.25 4.43
N PHE A 387 -1.82 -21.69 3.69
CA PHE A 387 -1.06 -22.42 2.67
C PHE A 387 0.45 -22.58 2.94
N LEU A 388 1.03 -21.95 3.97
CA LEU A 388 2.46 -22.10 4.24
C LEU A 388 2.78 -23.52 4.77
N SER A 389 3.32 -24.38 3.93
CA SER A 389 3.56 -25.78 4.30
C SER A 389 4.77 -25.98 5.22
N PRO A 390 4.81 -27.09 5.98
CA PRO A 390 6.01 -27.54 6.71
C PRO A 390 7.26 -27.62 5.84
N LYS A 391 7.12 -28.05 4.58
CA LYS A 391 8.23 -28.13 3.63
C LYS A 391 8.84 -26.76 3.37
N VAL A 392 8.03 -25.75 3.05
CA VAL A 392 8.53 -24.39 2.80
C VAL A 392 9.17 -23.81 4.07
N ILE A 393 8.58 -24.05 5.25
CA ILE A 393 9.15 -23.64 6.54
C ILE A 393 10.56 -24.23 6.75
N ARG A 394 10.76 -25.52 6.43
CA ARG A 394 12.07 -26.18 6.51
C ARG A 394 13.06 -25.68 5.47
N ASP A 395 12.62 -25.55 4.22
CA ASP A 395 13.48 -25.13 3.11
C ASP A 395 14.02 -23.71 3.33
N LEU A 396 13.18 -22.81 3.86
CA LEU A 396 13.56 -21.45 4.25
C LEU A 396 14.17 -21.35 5.65
N LYS A 397 14.26 -22.47 6.39
CA LYS A 397 14.80 -22.57 7.75
C LYS A 397 14.18 -21.56 8.72
N LEU A 398 12.87 -21.34 8.62
CA LEU A 398 12.19 -20.33 9.44
C LEU A 398 12.22 -20.74 10.93
N PHE A 399 12.28 -19.72 11.79
CA PHE A 399 12.18 -19.83 13.24
C PHE A 399 11.61 -18.52 13.78
N SER A 400 11.09 -18.58 14.99
CA SER A 400 10.52 -17.41 15.67
C SER A 400 11.40 -16.98 16.83
N VAL A 401 11.54 -15.66 16.98
CA VAL A 401 12.23 -15.02 18.10
C VAL A 401 11.24 -14.09 18.79
N LEU A 402 11.10 -14.26 20.10
CA LEU A 402 10.39 -13.35 20.98
C LEU A 402 11.40 -12.40 21.62
N ASP A 403 11.15 -11.11 21.43
CA ASP A 403 11.81 -10.00 22.12
C ASP A 403 10.79 -9.39 23.08
N ASP A 404 10.97 -9.64 24.38
CA ASP A 404 10.10 -9.12 25.44
C ASP A 404 10.87 -8.01 26.16
N ASP A 405 10.30 -6.80 26.25
CA ASP A 405 10.88 -5.65 26.95
C ASP A 405 11.18 -5.92 28.43
N ARG A 406 10.57 -6.96 29.02
CA ARG A 406 10.83 -7.40 30.40
C ARG A 406 11.97 -8.42 30.51
N ASP A 407 12.43 -8.99 29.41
CA ASP A 407 13.53 -9.95 29.38
C ASP A 407 14.72 -9.43 28.57
N SER A 408 15.86 -9.32 29.23
CA SER A 408 17.14 -8.98 28.57
C SER A 408 17.62 -9.99 27.53
N ARG A 409 16.99 -11.17 27.43
CA ARG A 409 17.36 -12.24 26.51
C ARG A 409 16.29 -12.48 25.46
N LEU A 410 16.72 -12.57 24.21
CA LEU A 410 15.89 -13.06 23.12
C LEU A 410 15.61 -14.56 23.29
N ARG A 411 14.35 -14.95 23.12
CA ARG A 411 13.92 -16.36 23.22
C ARG A 411 13.50 -16.89 21.87
N VAL A 412 14.11 -17.99 21.43
CA VAL A 412 13.60 -18.75 20.28
C VAL A 412 12.37 -19.54 20.75
N THR A 413 11.20 -19.21 20.22
CA THR A 413 9.94 -19.84 20.66
C THR A 413 9.58 -21.06 19.81
N ALA A 414 9.79 -20.98 18.50
CA ALA A 414 9.54 -22.05 17.56
C ALA A 414 10.65 -22.20 16.52
N ILE A 415 10.88 -23.43 16.09
CA ILE A 415 11.81 -23.79 15.01
C ILE A 415 11.09 -24.67 13.98
N HIS A 416 11.71 -24.91 12.83
CA HIS A 416 11.15 -25.66 11.70
C HIS A 416 11.02 -27.18 11.94
N ASN A 417 10.32 -27.57 13.01
CA ASN A 417 9.97 -28.94 13.39
C ASN A 417 8.44 -29.12 13.57
N ASP A 418 8.00 -30.37 13.77
CA ASP A 418 6.57 -30.73 13.85
C ASP A 418 5.77 -29.89 14.86
N THR A 419 6.36 -29.58 16.01
CA THR A 419 5.74 -28.77 17.05
C THR A 419 5.70 -27.28 16.72
N GLY A 420 6.70 -26.79 15.98
CA GLY A 420 6.87 -25.36 15.69
C GLY A 420 6.19 -24.88 14.40
N TYR A 421 5.81 -25.78 13.47
CA TYR A 421 5.22 -25.37 12.19
C TYR A 421 3.96 -24.50 12.34
N ARG A 422 3.07 -24.82 13.28
CA ARG A 422 1.85 -24.02 13.51
C ARG A 422 2.18 -22.64 14.06
N GLU A 423 3.06 -22.57 15.07
CA GLU A 423 3.47 -21.32 15.69
C GLU A 423 4.22 -20.41 14.70
N ILE A 424 5.15 -20.96 13.91
CA ILE A 424 5.84 -20.20 12.85
C ILE A 424 4.83 -19.65 11.84
N ARG A 425 3.85 -20.46 11.44
CA ARG A 425 2.83 -20.04 10.48
C ARG A 425 1.96 -18.91 11.03
N GLU A 426 1.52 -19.01 12.27
CA GLU A 426 0.72 -17.99 12.95
C GLU A 426 1.50 -16.68 13.14
N MET A 427 2.73 -16.77 13.63
CA MET A 427 3.59 -15.59 13.85
C MET A 427 3.98 -14.92 12.54
N LEU A 428 4.27 -15.69 11.48
CA LEU A 428 4.54 -15.12 10.17
C LEU A 428 3.31 -14.45 9.58
N ALA A 429 2.13 -15.06 9.69
CA ALA A 429 0.89 -14.45 9.23
C ALA A 429 0.62 -13.09 9.93
N GLN A 430 0.86 -13.03 11.25
CA GLN A 430 0.75 -11.82 12.05
C GLN A 430 1.68 -10.69 11.58
N GLN A 431 2.92 -11.00 11.15
CA GLN A 431 3.83 -10.00 10.58
C GLN A 431 3.30 -9.34 9.29
N TYR A 432 2.37 -9.98 8.57
CA TYR A 432 1.71 -9.40 7.40
C TYR A 432 0.31 -8.86 7.71
N ASN A 433 -0.13 -8.87 8.97
CA ASN A 433 -1.38 -8.25 9.37
C ASN A 433 -1.18 -6.73 9.53
N LEU A 434 -1.79 -5.96 8.62
CA LEU A 434 -1.77 -4.49 8.66
C LEU A 434 -2.22 -3.89 9.99
N SER A 435 -3.15 -4.53 10.70
CA SER A 435 -3.63 -4.04 11.99
C SER A 435 -2.56 -4.10 13.09
N GLN A 436 -1.55 -4.97 12.92
CA GLN A 436 -0.40 -5.05 13.82
C GLN A 436 0.76 -4.14 13.37
N LEU A 437 0.87 -3.89 12.06
CA LEU A 437 1.93 -3.04 11.49
C LEU A 437 1.66 -1.55 11.68
N GLU A 438 0.39 -1.16 11.78
CA GLU A 438 -0.03 0.23 11.92
C GLU A 438 -0.64 0.48 13.29
N PRO A 439 -0.14 1.47 14.06
CA PRO A 439 -0.73 1.86 15.33
C PRO A 439 -2.23 2.14 15.20
N ASN A 440 -3.01 1.70 16.19
CA ASN A 440 -4.45 1.96 16.21
C ASN A 440 -4.70 3.37 16.76
N ILE A 441 -4.86 4.34 15.85
CA ILE A 441 -5.10 5.75 16.18
C ILE A 441 -6.45 6.18 15.62
N GLN A 442 -7.28 6.77 16.48
CA GLN A 442 -8.65 7.18 16.16
C GLN A 442 -8.94 8.59 16.68
N VAL A 443 -9.77 9.36 15.98
CA VAL A 443 -10.37 10.56 16.57
C VAL A 443 -11.42 10.12 17.58
N ALA A 444 -11.18 10.38 18.87
CA ALA A 444 -12.09 10.00 19.95
C ALA A 444 -13.01 11.13 20.39
N HIS A 445 -12.53 12.38 20.38
CA HIS A 445 -13.31 13.53 20.85
C HIS A 445 -12.84 14.83 20.19
N VAL A 446 -13.77 15.76 20.01
CA VAL A 446 -13.51 17.15 19.62
C VAL A 446 -14.25 18.06 20.59
N ASP A 447 -13.50 18.99 21.19
CA ASP A 447 -14.05 20.00 22.08
C ASP A 447 -14.75 21.10 21.28
N LEU A 448 -16.04 20.93 20.97
CA LEU A 448 -16.78 21.91 20.18
C LEU A 448 -16.96 23.25 20.90
N HIS A 449 -17.04 23.24 22.24
CA HIS A 449 -17.46 24.37 23.07
C HIS A 449 -16.29 25.18 23.63
N GLY A 450 -15.16 24.56 23.89
CA GLY A 450 -13.96 25.20 24.44
C GLY A 450 -12.96 25.58 23.36
N ASP A 451 -11.76 25.00 23.43
CA ASP A 451 -10.61 25.42 22.63
C ASP A 451 -10.55 24.81 21.22
N ARG A 452 -11.59 24.03 20.84
CA ARG A 452 -11.66 23.30 19.58
C ARG A 452 -10.58 22.25 19.43
N SER A 453 -10.03 21.76 20.54
CA SER A 453 -9.02 20.71 20.54
C SER A 453 -9.57 19.37 20.02
N LEU A 454 -8.69 18.63 19.36
CA LEU A 454 -8.92 17.27 18.90
C LEU A 454 -8.22 16.30 19.84
N THR A 455 -8.93 15.30 20.34
CA THR A 455 -8.34 14.19 21.08
C THR A 455 -8.24 12.96 20.17
N LEU A 456 -7.01 12.57 19.87
CA LEU A 456 -6.68 11.30 19.26
C LEU A 456 -6.52 10.24 20.36
N ARG A 457 -7.08 9.05 20.13
CA ARG A 457 -6.92 7.88 20.99
C ARG A 457 -6.04 6.87 20.29
N HIS A 458 -4.94 6.52 20.93
CA HIS A 458 -4.08 5.40 20.57
C HIS A 458 -4.43 4.20 21.45
N VAL A 459 -4.81 3.07 20.85
CA VAL A 459 -5.03 1.81 21.58
C VAL A 459 -3.78 0.96 21.46
N GLN A 460 -3.05 0.80 22.57
CA GLN A 460 -1.82 0.03 22.58
C GLN A 460 -2.11 -1.47 22.46
N SER A 461 -1.30 -2.17 21.68
CA SER A 461 -1.34 -3.62 21.53
C SER A 461 0.03 -4.22 21.86
N GLU A 462 0.05 -5.32 22.59
CA GLU A 462 1.22 -6.10 22.99
C GLU A 462 2.31 -5.27 23.71
N ARG A 463 1.89 -4.23 24.45
CA ARG A 463 2.79 -3.28 25.11
C ARG A 463 3.79 -2.59 24.16
N LYS A 464 3.53 -2.61 22.85
CA LYS A 464 4.39 -1.97 21.85
C LYS A 464 4.23 -0.45 21.93
N PRO A 465 5.30 0.33 22.13
CA PRO A 465 5.20 1.78 22.11
C PRO A 465 5.00 2.31 20.68
N LEU A 466 4.61 3.57 20.55
CA LEU A 466 4.72 4.29 19.29
C LEU A 466 6.20 4.51 18.95
N ASP A 467 6.51 4.58 17.66
CA ASP A 467 7.85 4.94 17.17
C ASP A 467 8.21 6.39 17.53
N ASP A 468 9.49 6.69 17.76
CA ASP A 468 9.99 8.01 18.16
C ASP A 468 9.57 9.15 17.20
N SER A 469 9.23 8.83 15.95
CA SER A 469 8.74 9.81 14.97
C SER A 469 7.31 10.30 15.20
N PHE A 470 6.56 9.75 16.16
CA PHE A 470 5.15 10.07 16.37
C PHE A 470 4.89 11.57 16.63
N GLU A 471 5.81 12.25 17.32
CA GLU A 471 5.68 13.68 17.63
C GLU A 471 5.64 14.55 16.35
N GLU A 472 6.46 14.21 15.35
CA GLU A 472 6.46 14.91 14.06
C GLU A 472 5.14 14.66 13.30
N VAL A 473 4.61 13.44 13.36
CA VAL A 473 3.31 13.10 12.76
C VAL A 473 2.19 13.91 13.42
N LEU A 474 2.20 14.07 14.74
CA LEU A 474 1.20 14.88 15.46
C LEU A 474 1.22 16.36 15.05
N LYS A 475 2.38 16.93 14.69
CA LYS A 475 2.46 18.30 14.14
C LYS A 475 1.68 18.43 12.82
N HIS A 476 1.72 17.41 11.97
CA HIS A 476 0.93 17.38 10.74
C HIS A 476 -0.57 17.25 11.02
N VAL A 477 -0.96 16.46 12.02
CA VAL A 477 -2.37 16.41 12.49
C VAL A 477 -2.83 17.78 12.96
N ALA A 478 -2.06 18.43 13.84
CA ALA A 478 -2.39 19.75 14.36
C ALA A 478 -2.49 20.81 13.26
N ARG A 479 -1.65 20.71 12.22
CA ARG A 479 -1.72 21.59 11.05
C ARG A 479 -3.01 21.40 10.25
N LEU A 480 -3.42 20.15 9.99
CA LEU A 480 -4.64 19.85 9.24
C LEU A 480 -5.91 20.21 10.03
N TRP A 481 -5.90 19.96 11.34
CA TRP A 481 -7.01 20.31 12.23
C TRP A 481 -7.10 21.82 12.46
N GLY A 482 -5.96 22.48 12.67
CA GLY A 482 -5.86 23.93 12.88
C GLY A 482 -6.07 24.39 14.32
N PHE A 483 -6.24 23.46 15.27
CA PHE A 483 -6.28 23.69 16.72
C PHE A 483 -5.44 22.63 17.46
N THR A 484 -5.33 22.76 18.78
CA THR A 484 -4.55 21.84 19.64
C THR A 484 -4.97 20.39 19.41
N VAL A 485 -3.99 19.49 19.35
CA VAL A 485 -4.21 18.04 19.27
C VAL A 485 -3.65 17.40 20.51
N ARG A 486 -4.44 16.56 21.15
CA ARG A 486 -4.10 15.78 22.34
C ARG A 486 -4.06 14.31 21.95
N LEU A 487 -3.06 13.57 22.45
CA LEU A 487 -2.95 12.13 22.27
C LEU A 487 -3.22 11.44 23.62
N GLU A 488 -4.31 10.69 23.68
CA GLU A 488 -4.66 9.77 24.75
C GLU A 488 -4.17 8.37 24.37
N THR A 489 -3.41 7.71 25.23
CA THR A 489 -3.06 6.30 25.06
C THR A 489 -3.89 5.44 26.02
N VAL A 490 -4.54 4.43 25.47
CA VAL A 490 -5.25 3.38 26.21
C VAL A 490 -4.35 2.16 26.30
N PHE A 491 -3.96 1.81 27.53
CA PHE A 491 -3.14 0.64 27.83
C PHE A 491 -4.01 -0.61 27.97
N GLU A 492 -3.41 -1.79 27.84
CA GLU A 492 -4.12 -3.09 27.92
C GLU A 492 -4.79 -3.33 29.28
N ASP A 493 -4.31 -2.70 30.35
CA ASP A 493 -4.89 -2.78 31.70
C ASP A 493 -6.10 -1.84 31.88
N GLY A 494 -6.51 -1.14 30.82
CA GLY A 494 -7.63 -0.20 30.83
C GLY A 494 -7.29 1.18 31.38
N ARG A 495 -6.02 1.44 31.71
CA ARG A 495 -5.58 2.81 32.05
C ARG A 495 -5.57 3.68 30.79
N ASN A 496 -6.06 4.91 30.94
CA ASN A 496 -5.97 5.94 29.92
C ASN A 496 -5.07 7.06 30.43
N GLU A 497 -4.12 7.48 29.61
CA GLU A 497 -3.20 8.57 29.95
C GLU A 497 -3.12 9.55 28.80
N MET A 498 -3.13 10.84 29.13
CA MET A 498 -2.82 11.89 28.16
C MET A 498 -1.31 11.95 27.98
N THR A 499 -0.80 11.34 26.91
CA THR A 499 0.63 11.15 26.71
C THR A 499 1.30 12.33 26.01
N HIS A 500 0.55 13.08 25.19
CA HIS A 500 1.14 14.19 24.43
C HIS A 500 0.11 15.29 24.10
N GLU A 501 0.58 16.53 24.03
CA GLU A 501 -0.19 17.68 23.57
C GLU A 501 0.63 18.46 22.53
N THR A 502 0.10 18.59 21.33
CA THR A 502 0.70 19.38 20.25
C THR A 502 -0.15 20.62 20.00
N LYS A 503 0.42 21.79 20.29
CA LYS A 503 -0.20 23.09 19.99
C LYS A 503 0.13 23.52 18.57
N VAL A 504 -0.82 24.19 17.91
CA VAL A 504 -0.58 24.73 16.58
C VAL A 504 0.44 25.84 16.67
N GLU A 505 1.51 25.74 15.89
CA GLU A 505 2.45 26.85 15.73
C GLU A 505 1.71 28.07 15.20
N LYS A 506 1.65 29.15 15.99
CA LYS A 506 1.15 30.44 15.50
C LYS A 506 2.05 30.82 14.33
N ARG A 507 1.50 30.86 13.10
CA ARG A 507 2.18 31.42 11.93
C ARG A 507 2.76 32.76 12.35
N ARG A 508 4.09 32.85 12.48
CA ARG A 508 4.77 34.15 12.50
C ARG A 508 4.41 34.78 11.18
N ARG A 509 3.52 35.79 11.21
CA ARG A 509 3.37 36.70 10.08
C ARG A 509 4.77 37.26 9.85
N TYR A 510 5.44 36.80 8.80
CA TYR A 510 6.52 37.59 8.23
C TYR A 510 5.85 38.89 7.82
N ALA A 511 6.03 39.91 8.65
CA ALA A 511 5.75 41.28 8.26
C ALA A 511 6.67 41.52 7.07
N LEU A 512 6.07 41.59 5.87
CA LEU A 512 6.69 42.25 4.73
C LEU A 512 6.85 43.72 5.16
N SER A 513 7.97 44.03 5.81
CA SER A 513 8.42 45.42 5.94
C SER A 513 8.92 45.86 4.56
N ALA A 514 8.37 46.98 4.13
CA ALA A 514 8.54 47.65 2.85
C ALA A 514 9.98 47.82 2.36
#